data_AF-A0A075X6W3-F1
#
_entry.id   AF-A0A075X6W3-F1
#
_cell.length_a   1.000
_cell.length_b   1.000
_cell.length_c   1.000
_cell.angle_alpha   90.00
_cell.angle_beta   90.00
_cell.angle_gamma   90.00
#
_symmetry.space_group_name_H-M   'P 1'
#
loop_
_entity.id
_entity.type
_entity.pdbx_description
1 polymer ?
#
loop_
_entity_poly.entity_id
_entity_poly.type
_entity_poly.pdbx_seq_one_letter_code
_entity_poly.pdbx_strand_id
1 'polypeptide(L)'
;MMTLFFFMVVFYFYMFIASSASVLMFLLLLECMIFFCFLQLLYVGFSYILCLFFILVGVCMGAFSICVYVSTYRSKSNSNMFIQNGVIF
;
A
#
# COMPACT_ATOMS: atom_id res chain seq x y z
N MET A 1 8.43 18.77 -14.38
CA MET A 1 7.62 17.53 -14.43
C MET A 1 8.40 16.34 -13.86
N MET A 2 9.44 15.84 -14.52
CA MET A 2 10.24 14.71 -14.00
C MET A 2 10.93 14.98 -12.65
N THR A 3 11.38 16.21 -12.39
CA THR A 3 12.01 16.58 -11.12
C THR A 3 11.06 16.55 -9.92
N LEU A 4 9.82 17.02 -10.11
CA LEU A 4 8.75 16.93 -9.10
C LEU A 4 8.38 15.47 -8.82
N PHE A 5 8.32 14.64 -9.87
CA PHE A 5 8.10 13.20 -9.72
C PHE A 5 9.21 12.54 -8.90
N PHE A 6 10.47 12.84 -9.20
CA PHE A 6 11.61 12.30 -8.45
C PHE A 6 11.59 12.74 -6.98
N PHE A 7 11.23 14.00 -6.71
CA PHE A 7 11.12 14.52 -5.35
C PHE A 7 9.99 13.83 -4.56
N MET A 8 8.85 13.59 -5.21
CA MET A 8 7.73 12.84 -4.62
C MET A 8 8.10 11.39 -4.31
N VAL A 9 8.79 10.70 -5.22
CA VAL A 9 9.24 9.31 -4.98
C VAL A 9 10.21 9.24 -3.80
N VAL A 10 11.17 10.16 -3.73
CA VAL A 10 12.13 10.24 -2.60
C VAL A 10 11.40 10.55 -1.30
N PHE A 11 10.43 11.47 -1.32
CA PHE A 11 9.62 11.79 -0.14
C PHE A 11 8.78 10.59 0.32
N TYR A 12 8.15 9.86 -0.59
CA TYR A 12 7.41 8.64 -0.27
C TYR A 12 8.33 7.55 0.28
N PHE A 13 9.53 7.38 -0.28
CA PHE A 13 10.51 6.41 0.20
C PHE A 13 11.02 6.78 1.60
N TYR A 14 11.20 8.08 1.87
CA TYR A 14 11.54 8.57 3.20
C TYR A 14 10.40 8.32 4.20
N MET A 15 9.16 8.63 3.84
CA MET A 15 7.97 8.37 4.66
C MET A 15 7.79 6.88 4.93
N PHE A 16 8.11 6.02 3.97
CA PHE A 16 8.09 4.56 4.09
C PHE A 16 9.11 4.04 5.10
N ILE A 17 10.33 4.58 5.10
CA ILE A 17 11.37 4.22 6.08
C ILE A 17 11.04 4.78 7.47
N ALA A 18 10.52 6.01 7.53
CA ALA A 18 10.19 6.69 8.77
C ALA A 18 8.90 6.16 9.43
N SER A 19 7.99 5.53 8.67
CA SER A 19 6.76 4.99 9.22
C SER A 19 7.03 3.72 10.04
N SER A 20 7.09 3.87 11.35
CA SER A 20 6.85 2.79 12.32
C SER A 20 5.36 2.42 12.43
N ALA A 21 4.50 3.20 11.76
CA ALA A 21 3.06 3.10 11.82
C ALA A 21 2.58 1.95 10.93
N SER A 22 2.15 0.84 11.53
CA SER A 22 1.30 -0.25 10.99
C SER A 22 1.51 -0.68 9.53
N VAL A 23 1.61 -2.00 9.30
CA VAL A 23 1.67 -2.65 7.97
C VAL A 23 0.64 -2.08 6.95
N LEU A 24 -0.49 -1.58 7.43
CA LEU A 24 -1.53 -0.94 6.65
C LEU A 24 -1.10 0.40 6.00
N MET A 25 -0.45 1.29 6.74
CA MET A 25 0.05 2.56 6.19
C MET A 25 1.13 2.31 5.13
N PHE A 26 1.94 1.28 5.33
CA PHE A 26 2.93 0.83 4.35
C PHE A 26 2.27 0.37 3.04
N LEU A 27 1.22 -0.44 3.13
CA LEU A 27 0.47 -0.91 1.96
C LEU A 27 -0.21 0.25 1.21
N LEU A 28 -0.72 1.25 1.94
CA LEU A 28 -1.35 2.43 1.35
C LEU A 28 -0.33 3.35 0.67
N LEU A 29 0.84 3.55 1.27
CA LEU A 29 1.96 4.28 0.64
C LEU A 29 2.41 3.61 -0.67
N LEU A 30 2.42 2.27 -0.71
CA LEU A 30 2.74 1.50 -1.92
C LEU A 30 1.70 1.73 -3.04
N GLU A 31 0.40 1.70 -2.72
CA GLU A 31 -0.65 1.99 -3.71
C GLU A 31 -0.52 3.41 -4.29
N CYS A 32 -0.24 4.39 -3.43
CA CYS A 32 -0.01 5.77 -3.87
C CYS A 32 1.18 5.88 -4.83
N MET A 33 2.29 5.17 -4.57
CA MET A 33 3.45 5.13 -5.47
C MET A 33 3.06 4.59 -6.86
N ILE A 34 2.30 3.49 -6.91
CA ILE A 34 1.84 2.87 -8.17
C ILE A 34 0.91 3.83 -8.93
N PHE A 35 -0.02 4.48 -8.22
CA PHE A 35 -0.94 5.45 -8.81
C PHE A 35 -0.22 6.68 -9.38
N PHE A 36 0.77 7.22 -8.66
CA PHE A 36 1.60 8.31 -9.16
C PHE A 36 2.41 7.90 -10.40
N CYS A 37 2.93 6.65 -10.42
CA CYS A 37 3.64 6.12 -11.59
C CYS A 37 2.72 6.02 -12.81
N PHE A 38 1.48 5.56 -12.61
CA PHE A 38 0.44 5.54 -13.65
C PHE A 38 0.13 6.94 -14.20
N LEU A 39 -0.11 7.93 -13.32
CA LEU A 39 -0.37 9.32 -13.74
C LEU A 39 0.81 9.91 -14.54
N GLN A 40 2.03 9.62 -14.12
CA GLN A 40 3.24 10.08 -14.82
C GLN A 40 3.35 9.46 -16.21
N LEU A 41 3.11 8.15 -16.36
CA LEU A 41 3.12 7.47 -17.66
C LEU A 41 2.04 7.99 -18.60
N LEU A 42 0.85 8.28 -18.06
CA LEU A 42 -0.26 8.86 -18.79
C LEU A 42 0.07 10.28 -19.26
N TYR A 43 0.71 11.08 -18.41
CA TYR A 43 1.16 12.44 -18.76
C TYR A 43 2.27 12.45 -19.83
N VAL A 44 3.21 11.51 -19.77
CA VAL A 44 4.28 11.38 -20.78
C VAL A 44 3.74 10.84 -22.11
N GLY A 45 2.50 10.31 -22.14
CA GLY A 45 1.91 9.76 -23.35
C GLY A 45 2.55 8.45 -23.79
N PHE A 46 3.07 7.66 -22.83
CA PHE A 46 3.65 6.35 -23.10
C PHE A 46 2.57 5.34 -23.55
N SER A 47 3.01 4.18 -24.06
CA SER A 47 2.11 3.12 -24.57
C SER A 47 0.93 2.82 -23.62
N TYR A 48 -0.28 2.87 -24.19
CA TYR A 48 -1.54 2.57 -23.49
C TYR A 48 -1.54 1.20 -22.81
N ILE A 49 -0.84 0.21 -23.39
CA ILE A 49 -0.73 -1.15 -22.87
C ILE A 49 0.01 -1.17 -21.53
N LEU A 50 1.07 -0.36 -21.40
CA LEU A 50 1.81 -0.24 -20.14
C LEU A 50 0.95 0.42 -19.06
N CYS A 51 0.20 1.47 -19.41
CA CYS A 51 -0.74 2.11 -18.49
C CYS A 51 -1.80 1.13 -17.96
N LEU A 52 -2.37 0.29 -18.83
CA LEU A 52 -3.32 -0.76 -18.44
C LEU A 52 -2.67 -1.82 -17.53
N PHE A 53 -1.42 -2.20 -17.79
CA PHE A 53 -0.68 -3.11 -16.92
C PHE A 53 -0.47 -2.53 -15.52
N PHE A 54 -0.11 -1.25 -15.41
CA PHE A 54 0.03 -0.58 -14.11
C PHE A 54 -1.28 -0.50 -13.33
N ILE A 55 -2.41 -0.26 -14.02
CA ILE A 55 -3.74 -0.32 -13.38
C ILE A 55 -4.01 -1.73 -12.84
N LEU A 56 -3.77 -2.77 -13.64
CA LEU A 56 -3.97 -4.15 -13.22
C LEU A 56 -3.14 -4.49 -11.97
N VAL A 57 -1.85 -4.14 -11.98
CA VAL A 57 -0.95 -4.33 -10.84
C VAL A 57 -1.44 -3.57 -9.61
N GLY A 58 -1.90 -2.32 -9.78
CA GLY A 58 -2.47 -1.52 -8.70
C GLY A 58 -3.69 -2.17 -8.07
N VAL A 59 -4.64 -2.65 -8.88
CA VAL A 59 -5.86 -3.33 -8.40
C VAL A 59 -5.51 -4.63 -7.67
N CYS A 60 -4.58 -5.43 -8.21
CA CYS A 60 -4.13 -6.66 -7.57
C CYS A 60 -3.48 -6.40 -6.20
N MET A 61 -2.64 -5.37 -6.10
CA MET A 61 -2.02 -5.00 -4.82
C MET A 61 -3.02 -4.44 -3.82
N GLY A 62 -4.04 -3.71 -4.27
CA GLY A 62 -5.11 -3.24 -3.40
C GLY A 62 -5.99 -4.37 -2.86
N ALA A 63 -6.33 -5.35 -3.70
CA ALA A 63 -7.01 -6.55 -3.22
C ALA A 63 -6.16 -7.31 -2.18
N PHE A 64 -4.84 -7.41 -2.42
CA PHE A 64 -3.92 -8.03 -1.49
C PHE A 64 -3.83 -7.27 -0.15
N SER A 65 -3.74 -5.94 -0.17
CA SER A 65 -3.67 -5.12 1.04
C SER A 65 -4.91 -5.28 1.92
N ILE A 66 -6.10 -5.32 1.32
CA ILE A 66 -7.37 -5.55 2.00
C ILE A 66 -7.40 -6.95 2.63
N CYS A 67 -6.95 -7.98 1.91
CA CYS A 67 -6.85 -9.34 2.45
C CYS A 67 -5.93 -9.41 3.67
N VAL A 68 -4.76 -8.77 3.59
CA VAL A 68 -3.82 -8.67 4.73
C VAL A 68 -4.46 -7.91 5.89
N TYR A 69 -5.17 -6.82 5.63
CA TYR A 69 -5.88 -6.07 6.66
C TYR A 69 -6.94 -6.91 7.37
N VAL A 70 -7.80 -7.62 6.63
CA VAL A 70 -8.82 -8.50 7.21
C VAL A 70 -8.18 -9.63 8.02
N SER A 71 -7.10 -10.23 7.51
CA SER A 71 -6.40 -11.31 8.22
C SER A 71 -5.78 -10.85 9.55
N THR A 72 -5.15 -9.67 9.56
CA THR A 72 -4.54 -9.07 10.76
C THR A 72 -5.59 -8.59 11.76
N TYR A 73 -6.74 -8.10 11.30
CA TYR A 73 -7.84 -7.74 12.19
C TYR A 73 -8.45 -9.00 12.84
N ARG A 74 -8.67 -10.06 12.05
CA ARG A 74 -9.19 -11.34 12.56
C ARG A 74 -8.23 -11.99 13.56
N SER A 75 -6.92 -11.96 13.30
CA SER A 75 -5.92 -12.51 14.24
C SER A 75 -5.94 -11.76 15.57
N LYS A 76 -6.09 -10.43 15.54
CA LYS A 76 -6.16 -9.59 16.75
C LYS A 76 -7.48 -9.75 17.52
N SER A 77 -8.59 -9.97 16.81
CA SER A 77 -9.87 -10.32 17.42
C SER A 77 -9.81 -11.69 18.12
N ASN A 78 -9.21 -12.70 17.48
CA ASN A 78 -9.02 -14.02 18.09
C ASN A 78 -8.11 -13.98 19.33
N SER A 79 -7.01 -13.22 19.31
CA SER A 79 -6.16 -13.07 20.50
C SER A 79 -6.90 -12.38 21.65
N ASN A 80 -7.73 -11.38 21.36
CA ASN A 80 -8.51 -10.68 22.39
C ASN A 80 -9.62 -11.58 22.96
N MET A 81 -10.28 -12.40 22.13
CA MET A 81 -11.24 -13.40 22.64
C MET A 81 -10.57 -14.48 23.49
N PHE A 82 -9.33 -14.88 23.18
CA PHE A 82 -8.56 -15.80 24.02
C PHE A 82 -8.26 -15.19 25.39
N ILE A 83 -7.81 -13.93 25.43
CA ILE A 83 -7.54 -13.19 26.67
C ILE A 83 -8.84 -12.98 27.48
N GLN A 84 -9.97 -12.78 26.81
CA GLN A 84 -11.26 -12.53 27.48
C GLN A 84 -11.97 -13.80 27.95
N ASN A 85 -11.73 -14.96 27.32
CA ASN A 85 -12.38 -16.24 27.66
C ASN A 85 -11.48 -17.24 28.40
N GLY A 86 -10.21 -16.96 28.67
CA GLY A 86 -9.41 -17.85 29.51
C GLY A 86 -7.97 -17.44 29.73
N VAL A 87 -7.56 -17.50 31.00
CA VAL A 87 -6.18 -17.50 31.50
C VAL A 87 -5.59 -16.12 31.77
N ILE A 88 -6.09 -15.50 32.85
CA ILE A 88 -5.24 -14.84 33.83
C ILE A 88 -4.47 -15.95 34.56
N PHE A 89 -3.18 -16.06 34.29
CA PHE A 89 -2.16 -16.53 35.23
C PHE A 89 -0.95 -15.61 35.08
#